data_AF-A0A4Q3UGI6-F1
#
_entry.id   AF-A0A4Q3UGI6-F1
#
_cell.length_a   1.000
_cell.length_b   1.000
_cell.length_c   1.000
_cell.angle_alpha   90.00
_cell.angle_beta   90.00
_cell.angle_gamma   90.00
#
_symmetry.space_group_name_H-M   'P 1'
#
loop_
_entity.id
_entity.type
_entity.pdbx_description
1 polymer ?
#
loop_
_entity_poly.entity_id
_entity_poly.type
_entity_poly.pdbx_seq_one_letter_code
_entity_poly.pdbx_strand_id
1 'polypeptide(L)'
;VDSHQKRGRLVTTHPMWGTEYSGPEAAVHGAFLDKATVICNKQDSDSDAVELVENIYRALGMHILYMDGAAHDLHAAYVSHISHITSFALANTVLEKEREEDAIFELASGGFESTVRLAKSNPEMWVPILMQNRENVLDVLNEHISQLRKFKSCLEKENYSYLLELIENANKIKRILK
;
A
#
# COMPACT_ATOMS: atom_id res chain seq x y z
N VAL A 1 -19.78 -13.90 -10.56
CA VAL A 1 -19.87 -12.89 -11.65
C VAL A 1 -19.61 -13.54 -13.01
N ASP A 2 -18.78 -14.59 -13.07
CA ASP A 2 -18.30 -15.19 -14.32
C ASP A 2 -19.39 -15.85 -15.18
N SER A 3 -20.49 -16.31 -14.58
CA SER A 3 -21.64 -16.88 -15.29
C SER A 3 -22.67 -15.84 -15.77
N HIS A 4 -22.42 -14.54 -15.56
CA HIS A 4 -23.37 -13.51 -15.93
C HIS A 4 -23.39 -13.29 -17.44
N GLN A 5 -24.57 -13.20 -18.06
CA GLN A 5 -24.73 -13.03 -19.52
C GLN A 5 -24.01 -11.80 -20.08
N LYS A 6 -23.77 -10.78 -19.25
CA LYS A 6 -23.03 -9.56 -19.60
C LYS A 6 -21.65 -9.48 -18.94
N ARG A 7 -21.00 -10.61 -18.61
CA ARG A 7 -19.67 -10.64 -17.98
C ARG A 7 -18.65 -9.80 -18.76
N GLY A 8 -18.70 -9.83 -20.09
CA GLY A 8 -17.83 -9.04 -20.97
C GLY A 8 -17.95 -7.51 -20.77
N ARG A 9 -19.01 -7.03 -20.11
CA ARG A 9 -19.23 -5.59 -19.84
C ARG A 9 -18.64 -5.10 -18.52
N LEU A 10 -18.06 -5.99 -17.73
CA LEU A 10 -17.34 -5.64 -16.51
C LEU A 10 -15.84 -5.57 -16.82
N VAL A 11 -15.27 -4.37 -16.72
CA VAL A 11 -13.82 -4.17 -16.76
C VAL A 11 -13.33 -3.94 -15.33
N THR A 12 -12.52 -4.84 -14.80
CA THR A 12 -11.97 -4.73 -13.45
C THR A 12 -10.68 -3.91 -13.47
N THR A 13 -10.61 -2.91 -12.61
CA THR A 13 -9.53 -1.92 -12.65
C THR A 13 -9.19 -1.39 -11.27
N HIS A 14 -7.99 -0.84 -11.12
CA HIS A 14 -7.54 -0.16 -9.91
C HIS A 14 -6.66 1.05 -10.27
N PRO A 15 -7.20 2.28 -10.20
CA PRO A 15 -6.37 3.49 -10.30
C PRO A 15 -5.54 3.64 -9.02
N MET A 16 -4.21 3.64 -9.15
CA MET A 16 -3.26 3.65 -8.03
C MET A 16 -3.06 5.07 -7.49
N TRP A 17 -4.14 5.69 -7.00
CA TRP A 17 -4.13 6.97 -6.33
C TRP A 17 -5.03 6.94 -5.10
N GLY A 18 -4.58 7.56 -4.01
CA GLY A 18 -5.37 7.71 -2.81
C GLY A 18 -4.69 8.64 -1.80
N THR A 19 -5.48 9.11 -0.85
CA THR A 19 -5.02 9.83 0.35
C THR A 19 -5.70 9.23 1.57
N GLU A 20 -5.23 9.57 2.77
CA GLU A 20 -5.89 9.21 4.02
C GLU A 20 -7.25 9.91 4.23
N TYR A 21 -7.56 10.93 3.43
CA TYR A 21 -8.79 11.71 3.49
C TYR A 21 -9.91 11.08 2.66
N SER A 22 -11.15 11.26 3.10
CA SER A 22 -12.35 10.67 2.50
C SER A 22 -13.43 11.73 2.26
N GLY A 23 -14.40 11.41 1.40
CA GLY A 23 -15.53 12.29 1.05
C GLY A 23 -15.29 13.15 -0.20
N PRO A 24 -16.34 13.71 -0.81
CA PRO A 24 -16.23 14.54 -2.01
C PRO A 24 -15.32 15.77 -1.83
N GLU A 25 -15.26 16.32 -0.62
CA GLU A 25 -14.45 17.49 -0.28
C GLU A 25 -12.94 17.20 -0.30
N ALA A 26 -12.54 15.93 -0.22
CA ALA A 26 -11.15 15.49 -0.32
C ALA A 26 -10.68 15.32 -1.78
N ALA A 27 -11.53 15.61 -2.77
CA ALA A 27 -11.18 15.47 -4.18
C ALA A 27 -10.07 16.46 -4.58
N VAL A 28 -9.04 15.95 -5.26
CA VAL A 28 -7.90 16.74 -5.72
C VAL A 28 -7.91 16.83 -7.25
N HIS A 29 -7.89 18.05 -7.78
CA HIS A 29 -7.77 18.26 -9.22
C HIS A 29 -6.42 17.74 -9.72
N GLY A 30 -6.43 16.95 -10.81
CA GLY A 30 -5.22 16.34 -11.36
C GLY A 30 -4.66 15.17 -10.54
N ALA A 31 -5.42 14.65 -9.56
CA ALA A 31 -5.05 13.52 -8.72
C ALA A 31 -4.41 12.34 -9.48
N PHE A 32 -4.98 11.99 -10.63
CA PHE A 32 -4.62 10.81 -11.40
C PHE A 32 -3.49 11.04 -12.41
N LEU A 33 -3.06 12.29 -12.64
CA LEU A 33 -2.03 12.61 -13.64
C LEU A 33 -0.71 11.91 -13.28
N ASP A 34 -0.08 11.27 -14.26
CA ASP A 34 1.16 10.50 -14.14
C ASP A 34 1.09 9.35 -13.10
N LYS A 35 -0.12 8.95 -12.68
CA LYS A 35 -0.33 7.80 -11.80
C LYS A 35 -0.58 6.53 -12.61
N ALA A 36 -0.16 5.41 -12.05
CA ALA A 36 -0.47 4.12 -12.63
C ALA A 36 -1.96 3.77 -12.43
N THR A 37 -2.52 3.03 -13.37
CA THR A 37 -3.78 2.31 -13.20
C THR A 37 -3.59 0.90 -13.73
N VAL A 38 -4.22 -0.07 -13.08
CA VAL A 38 -4.13 -1.47 -13.49
C VAL A 38 -5.48 -1.90 -14.04
N ILE A 39 -5.50 -2.44 -15.27
CA ILE A 39 -6.65 -3.17 -15.80
C ILE A 39 -6.38 -4.65 -15.61
N CYS A 40 -7.20 -5.31 -14.79
CA CYS A 40 -7.04 -6.71 -14.45
C CYS A 40 -7.82 -7.58 -15.44
N ASN A 41 -7.27 -8.75 -15.78
CA ASN A 41 -7.98 -9.78 -16.55
C ASN A 41 -8.64 -9.23 -17.83
N LYS A 42 -7.92 -8.38 -18.57
CA LYS A 42 -8.45 -7.69 -19.76
C LYS A 42 -9.16 -8.62 -20.74
N GLN A 43 -8.65 -9.84 -20.91
CA GLN A 43 -9.19 -10.86 -21.79
C GLN A 43 -10.60 -11.36 -21.43
N ASP A 44 -11.05 -11.14 -20.18
CA ASP A 44 -12.38 -11.55 -19.71
C ASP A 44 -13.47 -10.51 -20.08
N SER A 45 -13.08 -9.40 -20.71
CA SER A 45 -13.94 -8.26 -21.04
C SER A 45 -14.05 -8.08 -22.57
N ASP A 46 -15.19 -7.60 -23.04
CA ASP A 46 -15.41 -7.25 -24.44
C ASP A 46 -14.46 -6.11 -24.84
N SER A 47 -13.89 -6.17 -26.05
CA SER A 47 -12.86 -5.22 -26.49
C SER A 47 -13.33 -3.77 -26.51
N ASP A 48 -14.61 -3.54 -26.84
CA ASP A 48 -15.23 -2.20 -26.86
C ASP A 48 -15.39 -1.62 -25.45
N ALA A 49 -15.71 -2.46 -24.46
CA ALA A 49 -15.77 -2.06 -23.06
C ALA A 49 -14.38 -1.69 -22.52
N VAL A 50 -13.36 -2.48 -22.85
CA VAL A 50 -11.98 -2.20 -22.45
C VAL A 50 -11.49 -0.90 -23.10
N GLU A 51 -11.71 -0.72 -24.40
CA GLU A 51 -11.30 0.50 -25.12
C GLU A 51 -11.92 1.76 -24.50
N LEU A 52 -13.20 1.72 -24.13
CA LEU A 52 -13.86 2.81 -23.42
C LEU A 52 -13.14 3.17 -22.12
N VAL A 53 -12.84 2.16 -21.29
CA VAL A 53 -12.16 2.37 -20.00
C VAL A 53 -10.72 2.86 -20.18
N GLU A 54 -9.99 2.31 -21.15
CA GLU A 54 -8.64 2.79 -21.48
C GLU A 54 -8.67 4.27 -21.89
N ASN A 55 -9.66 4.69 -22.69
CA ASN A 55 -9.81 6.08 -23.12
C ASN A 55 -10.10 7.03 -21.95
N ILE A 56 -10.88 6.59 -20.95
CA ILE A 56 -11.08 7.35 -19.70
C ILE A 56 -9.75 7.58 -18.99
N TYR A 57 -8.95 6.52 -18.79
CA TYR A 57 -7.67 6.64 -18.10
C TYR A 57 -6.62 7.45 -18.88
N ARG A 58 -6.59 7.33 -20.20
CA ARG A 58 -5.75 8.18 -21.06
C ARG A 58 -6.15 9.66 -20.93
N ALA A 59 -7.44 9.97 -20.89
CA ALA A 59 -7.93 11.34 -20.69
C ALA A 59 -7.57 11.90 -19.31
N LEU A 60 -7.46 11.04 -18.29
CA LEU A 60 -6.97 11.39 -16.95
C LEU A 60 -5.43 11.49 -16.85
N GLY A 61 -4.70 11.18 -17.94
CA GLY A 61 -3.24 11.20 -17.96
C GLY A 61 -2.58 10.05 -17.18
N MET A 62 -3.26 8.92 -17.03
CA MET A 62 -2.77 7.77 -16.28
C MET A 62 -1.91 6.83 -17.14
N HIS A 63 -0.97 6.14 -16.50
CA HIS A 63 -0.20 5.05 -17.10
C HIS A 63 -0.93 3.71 -16.91
N ILE A 64 -1.39 3.11 -18.00
CA ILE A 64 -2.16 1.86 -17.95
C ILE A 64 -1.22 0.66 -17.93
N LEU A 65 -1.38 -0.19 -16.93
CA LEU A 65 -0.74 -1.50 -16.79
C LEU A 65 -1.79 -2.61 -16.92
N TYR A 66 -1.36 -3.78 -17.38
CA TYR A 66 -2.21 -4.97 -17.49
C TYR A 66 -1.58 -6.13 -16.73
N MET A 67 -2.40 -6.83 -15.96
CA MET A 67 -2.03 -8.08 -15.28
C MET A 67 -3.29 -8.87 -14.93
N ASP A 68 -3.16 -10.08 -14.40
CA ASP A 68 -4.29 -10.76 -13.76
C ASP A 68 -4.50 -10.26 -12.32
N GLY A 69 -5.69 -10.53 -11.77
CA GLY A 69 -6.07 -10.10 -10.43
C GLY A 69 -5.19 -10.71 -9.33
N ALA A 70 -4.68 -11.93 -9.51
CA ALA A 70 -3.83 -12.56 -8.50
C ALA A 70 -2.46 -11.87 -8.42
N ALA A 71 -1.86 -11.54 -9.56
CA ALA A 71 -0.63 -10.77 -9.64
C ALA A 71 -0.81 -9.35 -9.09
N HIS A 72 -1.94 -8.70 -9.43
CA HIS A 72 -2.30 -7.40 -8.87
C HIS A 72 -2.34 -7.44 -7.33
N ASP A 73 -3.07 -8.40 -6.76
CA ASP A 73 -3.24 -8.49 -5.32
C ASP A 73 -1.94 -8.79 -4.58
N LEU A 74 -1.07 -9.64 -5.16
CA LEU A 74 0.28 -9.86 -4.65
C LEU A 74 1.10 -8.57 -4.64
N HIS A 75 1.12 -7.83 -5.77
CA HIS A 75 1.84 -6.58 -5.86
C HIS A 75 1.29 -5.51 -4.91
N ALA A 76 -0.04 -5.37 -4.82
CA ALA A 76 -0.71 -4.46 -3.89
C ALA A 76 -0.38 -4.78 -2.43
N ALA A 77 -0.23 -6.06 -2.07
CA ALA A 77 0.21 -6.46 -0.74
C ALA A 77 1.61 -5.89 -0.40
N TYR A 78 2.57 -6.00 -1.33
CA TYR A 78 3.94 -5.50 -1.17
C TYR A 78 4.06 -3.97 -1.22
N VAL A 79 3.28 -3.29 -2.06
CA VAL A 79 3.47 -1.84 -2.28
C VAL A 79 2.50 -0.96 -1.49
N SER A 80 1.40 -1.52 -0.96
CA SER A 80 0.32 -0.74 -0.33
C SER A 80 -0.15 -1.32 1.01
N HIS A 81 -0.46 -2.62 1.09
CA HIS A 81 -1.12 -3.15 2.29
C HIS A 81 -0.16 -3.27 3.48
N ILE A 82 1.08 -3.71 3.23
CA ILE A 82 2.12 -3.80 4.26
C ILE A 82 2.41 -2.44 4.89
N SER A 83 2.51 -1.37 4.10
CA SER A 83 2.82 -0.04 4.62
C SER A 83 1.71 0.49 5.54
N HIS A 84 0.45 0.18 5.24
CA HIS A 84 -0.67 0.49 6.13
C HIS A 84 -0.60 -0.29 7.44
N ILE A 85 -0.40 -1.62 7.39
CA ILE A 85 -0.26 -2.44 8.60
C ILE A 85 0.91 -1.96 9.47
N THR A 86 2.08 -1.72 8.86
CA THR A 86 3.26 -1.22 9.57
C THR A 86 2.97 0.13 10.21
N SER A 87 2.27 1.04 9.52
CA SER A 87 1.87 2.33 10.07
C SER A 87 0.92 2.20 11.26
N PHE A 88 -0.11 1.34 11.17
CA PHE A 88 -1.02 1.06 12.28
C PHE A 88 -0.30 0.44 13.48
N ALA A 89 0.58 -0.54 13.23
CA ALA A 89 1.35 -1.19 14.28
C ALA A 89 2.31 -0.22 15.00
N LEU A 90 2.98 0.65 14.23
CA LEU A 90 3.86 1.67 14.80
C LEU A 90 3.08 2.69 15.64
N ALA A 91 1.92 3.15 15.15
CA ALA A 91 1.05 4.05 15.91
C ALA A 91 0.58 3.42 17.22
N ASN A 92 0.14 2.16 17.19
CA ASN A 92 -0.27 1.42 18.39
C ASN A 92 0.87 1.23 19.39
N THR A 93 2.09 0.96 18.90
CA THR A 93 3.28 0.81 19.77
C THR A 93 3.54 2.07 20.59
N VAL A 94 3.40 3.25 19.97
CA VAL A 94 3.56 4.53 20.66
C VAL A 94 2.41 4.80 21.61
N LEU A 95 1.16 4.57 21.18
CA LEU A 95 -0.03 4.76 22.01
C LEU A 95 -0.04 3.87 23.27
N GLU A 96 0.50 2.66 23.18
CA GLU A 96 0.65 1.77 24.35
C GLU A 96 1.65 2.32 25.37
N LYS A 97 2.74 2.94 24.91
CA LYS A 97 3.80 3.50 25.78
C LYS A 97 3.43 4.84 26.41
N GLU A 98 2.70 5.68 25.68
CA GLU A 98 2.16 6.95 26.17
C GLU A 98 1.26 6.79 27.40
N ARG A 99 0.54 5.67 27.51
CA ARG A 99 -0.24 5.37 28.73
C ARG A 99 0.62 5.30 30.00
N GLU A 100 1.94 5.15 29.84
CA GLU A 100 2.91 5.07 30.93
C GLU A 100 3.68 6.39 31.14
N GLU A 101 3.85 7.23 30.10
CA GLU A 101 4.65 8.47 30.13
C GLU A 101 4.09 9.55 29.16
N ASP A 102 3.65 10.72 29.66
CA ASP A 102 3.02 11.81 28.88
C ASP A 102 3.98 12.57 27.90
N ALA A 103 5.26 12.21 27.85
CA ALA A 103 6.31 13.01 27.19
C ALA A 103 6.62 12.62 25.73
N ILE A 104 6.19 11.45 25.26
CA ILE A 104 6.57 10.95 23.92
C ILE A 104 5.77 11.65 22.80
N PHE A 105 4.55 12.15 23.04
CA PHE A 105 3.79 12.95 22.07
C PHE A 105 4.41 14.32 21.81
N GLU A 106 5.02 14.94 22.83
CA GLU A 106 5.76 16.19 22.66
C GLU A 106 7.01 15.98 21.79
N LEU A 107 7.64 14.80 21.90
CA LEU A 107 8.81 14.40 21.11
C LEU A 107 8.46 13.81 19.73
N ALA A 108 7.22 13.37 19.53
CA ALA A 108 6.72 12.81 18.28
C ALA A 108 6.47 13.86 17.17
N SER A 109 7.01 15.08 17.33
CA SER A 109 6.84 16.17 16.38
C SER A 109 7.71 15.98 15.12
N GLY A 110 7.04 15.86 13.96
CA GLY A 110 7.66 15.88 12.63
C GLY A 110 7.89 14.50 11.99
N GLY A 111 9.01 13.83 12.31
CA GLY A 111 9.41 12.58 11.65
C GLY A 111 8.43 11.42 11.88
N PHE A 112 7.93 11.30 13.11
CA PHE A 112 6.93 10.31 13.47
C PHE A 112 5.61 10.52 12.70
N GLU A 113 5.07 11.73 12.68
CA GLU A 113 3.81 12.04 11.97
C GLU A 113 3.87 11.62 10.50
N SER A 114 4.97 11.90 9.81
CA SER A 114 5.15 11.48 8.42
C SER A 114 5.22 9.95 8.25
N THR A 115 5.77 9.25 9.24
CA THR A 115 5.92 7.78 9.24
C THR A 115 4.59 7.09 9.53
N VAL A 116 3.78 7.63 10.45
CA VAL A 116 2.47 7.09 10.82
C VAL A 116 1.30 7.73 10.08
N ARG A 117 1.54 8.52 9.02
CA ARG A 117 0.49 9.22 8.27
C ARG A 117 -0.65 8.29 7.86
N LEU A 118 -0.31 7.08 7.38
CA LEU A 118 -1.27 6.07 6.93
C LEU A 118 -2.12 5.47 8.07
N ALA A 119 -1.74 5.67 9.34
CA ALA A 119 -2.53 5.24 10.48
C ALA A 119 -3.83 6.05 10.63
N LYS A 120 -3.93 7.21 9.95
CA LYS A 120 -5.15 8.03 9.88
C LYS A 120 -6.18 7.47 8.87
N SER A 121 -5.83 6.44 8.11
CA SER A 121 -6.70 5.85 7.09
C SER A 121 -7.95 5.21 7.68
N ASN A 122 -9.06 5.25 6.93
CA ASN A 122 -10.37 4.79 7.40
C ASN A 122 -10.38 3.26 7.68
N PRO A 123 -10.67 2.81 8.92
CA PRO A 123 -10.71 1.39 9.26
C PRO A 123 -11.82 0.60 8.52
N GLU A 124 -12.96 1.22 8.22
CA GLU A 124 -14.06 0.59 7.48
C GLU A 124 -13.67 0.25 6.05
N MET A 125 -12.68 0.96 5.49
CA MET A 125 -12.09 0.65 4.19
C MET A 125 -10.99 -0.40 4.31
N TRP A 126 -10.06 -0.24 5.27
CA TRP A 126 -8.86 -1.06 5.33
C TRP A 126 -9.09 -2.47 5.86
N VAL A 127 -10.01 -2.67 6.80
CA VAL A 127 -10.31 -4.01 7.31
C VAL A 127 -10.78 -4.94 6.18
N PRO A 128 -11.78 -4.58 5.35
CA PRO A 128 -12.15 -5.39 4.18
C PRO A 128 -11.03 -5.63 3.18
N ILE A 129 -10.19 -4.63 2.89
CA ILE A 129 -9.04 -4.77 1.98
C ILE A 129 -8.08 -5.86 2.49
N LEU A 130 -7.71 -5.78 3.77
CA LEU A 130 -6.82 -6.77 4.39
C LEU A 130 -7.45 -8.16 4.47
N MET A 131 -8.76 -8.23 4.72
CA MET A 131 -9.50 -9.51 4.74
C MET A 131 -9.58 -10.15 3.36
N GLN A 132 -9.85 -9.38 2.31
CA GLN A 132 -9.99 -9.90 0.94
C GLN A 132 -8.64 -10.37 0.39
N ASN A 133 -7.54 -9.69 0.73
CA ASN A 133 -6.20 -10.04 0.28
C ASN A 133 -5.37 -10.77 1.36
N ARG A 134 -6.03 -11.51 2.26
CA ARG A 134 -5.43 -12.05 3.48
C ARG A 134 -4.18 -12.90 3.24
N GLU A 135 -4.23 -13.82 2.28
CA GLU A 135 -3.13 -14.77 2.04
C GLU A 135 -1.83 -14.05 1.63
N ASN A 136 -1.92 -13.13 0.66
CA ASN A 136 -0.76 -12.35 0.24
C ASN A 136 -0.29 -11.42 1.36
N VAL A 137 -1.21 -10.81 2.10
CA VAL A 137 -0.88 -9.95 3.25
C VAL A 137 -0.13 -10.74 4.33
N LEU A 138 -0.55 -11.96 4.65
CA LEU A 138 0.13 -12.80 5.64
C LEU A 138 1.55 -13.15 5.21
N ASP A 139 1.75 -13.52 3.95
CA ASP A 139 3.08 -13.82 3.41
C ASP A 139 4.02 -12.60 3.51
N VAL A 140 3.55 -11.46 3.01
CA VAL A 140 4.29 -10.19 3.05
C VAL A 140 4.59 -9.74 4.49
N LEU A 141 3.62 -9.90 5.40
CA LEU A 141 3.78 -9.54 6.80
C LEU A 141 4.82 -10.44 7.50
N ASN A 142 4.86 -11.74 7.18
CA ASN A 142 5.88 -12.64 7.71
C ASN A 142 7.29 -12.20 7.30
N GLU A 143 7.48 -11.82 6.04
CA GLU A 143 8.76 -11.29 5.57
C GLU A 143 9.11 -9.98 6.30
N HIS A 144 8.14 -9.09 6.49
CA HIS A 144 8.38 -7.85 7.23
C HIS A 144 8.78 -8.09 8.69
N ILE A 145 8.09 -9.00 9.38
CA ILE A 145 8.42 -9.40 10.75
C ILE A 145 9.83 -10.01 10.78
N SER A 146 10.21 -10.79 9.78
CA SER A 146 11.57 -11.34 9.64
C SER A 146 12.62 -10.22 9.56
N GLN A 147 12.36 -9.18 8.75
CA GLN A 147 13.24 -8.00 8.69
C GLN A 147 13.36 -7.30 10.05
N LEU A 148 12.26 -7.03 10.73
CA LEU A 148 12.27 -6.42 12.07
C LEU A 148 13.04 -7.28 13.09
N ARG A 149 12.89 -8.61 13.04
CA ARG A 149 13.65 -9.54 13.88
C ARG A 149 15.14 -9.51 13.61
N LYS A 150 15.58 -9.33 12.35
CA LYS A 150 17.00 -9.16 12.01
C LYS A 150 17.55 -7.90 12.66
N PHE A 151 16.86 -6.76 12.56
CA PHE A 151 17.25 -5.51 13.24
C PHE A 151 17.35 -5.70 14.75
N LYS A 152 16.30 -6.27 15.37
CA LYS A 152 16.30 -6.58 16.81
C LYS A 152 17.49 -7.46 17.21
N SER A 153 17.75 -8.54 16.48
CA SER A 153 18.85 -9.44 16.79
C SER A 153 20.23 -8.79 16.63
N CYS A 154 20.39 -7.83 15.72
CA CYS A 154 21.64 -7.08 15.62
C CYS A 154 21.91 -6.26 16.87
N LEU A 155 20.87 -5.61 17.41
CA LEU A 155 20.97 -4.82 18.64
C LEU A 155 21.23 -5.70 19.86
N GLU A 156 20.50 -6.81 20.01
CA GLU A 156 20.66 -7.74 21.15
C GLU A 156 22.04 -8.41 21.21
N LYS A 157 22.68 -8.60 20.05
CA LYS A 157 24.00 -9.24 19.92
C LYS A 157 25.13 -8.26 19.67
N GLU A 158 24.85 -6.96 19.68
CA GLU A 158 25.81 -5.89 19.36
C GLU A 158 26.51 -6.09 18.00
N ASN A 159 25.84 -6.73 17.03
CA ASN A 159 26.37 -6.94 15.69
C ASN A 159 26.13 -5.72 14.80
N TYR A 160 26.85 -4.64 15.08
CA TYR A 160 26.72 -3.36 14.38
C TYR A 160 27.17 -3.42 12.91
N SER A 161 28.08 -4.33 12.57
CA SER A 161 28.51 -4.56 11.18
C SER A 161 27.34 -5.04 10.32
N TYR A 162 26.58 -6.02 10.80
CA TYR A 162 25.41 -6.51 10.08
C TYR A 162 24.25 -5.50 10.10
N LEU A 163 24.08 -4.76 11.19
CA LEU A 163 23.12 -3.65 11.26
C LEU A 163 23.38 -2.62 10.15
N LEU A 164 24.64 -2.22 9.95
CA LEU A 164 25.02 -1.30 8.88
C LEU A 164 24.67 -1.88 7.51
N GLU A 165 24.98 -3.15 7.26
CA GLU A 165 24.68 -3.82 6.00
C GLU A 165 23.16 -3.83 5.71
N LEU A 166 22.32 -4.10 6.72
CA LEU A 166 20.87 -4.05 6.58
C LEU A 166 20.38 -2.65 6.18
N ILE A 167 20.92 -1.60 6.80
CA ILE A 167 20.58 -0.20 6.50
C ILE A 167 21.04 0.18 5.09
N GLU A 168 22.27 -0.18 4.70
CA GLU A 168 22.80 0.09 3.36
C GLU A 168 22.02 -0.64 2.27
N ASN A 169 21.60 -1.88 2.54
CA ASN A 169 20.72 -2.62 1.65
C ASN A 169 19.37 -1.93 1.50
N ALA A 170 18.75 -1.46 2.58
CA ALA A 170 17.51 -0.68 2.51
C ALA A 170 17.69 0.64 1.74
N ASN A 171 18.82 1.34 1.92
CA ASN A 171 19.13 2.59 1.23
C ASN A 171 19.24 2.47 -0.30
N LYS A 172 19.41 1.25 -0.84
CA LYS A 172 19.37 1.00 -2.29
C LYS A 172 18.02 1.38 -2.91
N ILE A 173 16.96 1.51 -2.11
CA ILE A 173 15.64 1.97 -2.57
C ILE A 173 15.67 3.36 -3.23
N LYS A 174 16.65 4.21 -2.88
CA LYS A 174 16.87 5.52 -3.54
C LYS A 174 17.17 5.42 -5.04
N ARG A 175 17.56 4.23 -5.53
CA ARG A 175 17.75 3.98 -6.97
C ARG A 175 16.44 3.70 -7.70
N ILE A 176 15.40 3.33 -6.95
CA ILE A 176 14.09 2.91 -7.46
C ILE A 176 13.08 4.06 -7.32
N LEU A 177 13.12 4.80 -6.21
CA LEU A 177 12.27 5.96 -5.94
C LEU A 177 13.12 7.24 -6.08
N LYS A 178 12.77 8.10 -7.04
CA LYS A 178 13.37 9.43 -7.22
C LYS A 178 12.64 10.49 -6.43
#